data_AF-A0A0L1J0H7-F1
#
_entry.id   AF-A0A0L1J0H7-F1
#
_cell.length_a   1.000
_cell.length_b   1.000
_cell.length_c   1.000
_cell.angle_alpha   90.00
_cell.angle_beta   90.00
_cell.angle_gamma   90.00
#
_symmetry.space_group_name_H-M   'P 1'
#
loop_
_entity.id
_entity.type
_entity.pdbx_description
1 polymer ?
#
loop_
_entity_poly.entity_id
_entity_poly.type
_entity_poly.pdbx_seq_one_letter_code
_entity_poly.pdbx_strand_id
1 'polypeptide(L)'
;MSNPKPEAYPAHQALARGMGFKNKHEKLWWAIFGPLLEKLLTLCDYPVSLQYQHLSFIYRHIIPYLGPYPTVENGWVWKTCYSPDGTPVEVSLNFDGSRKTARMDHVVISQWSGTPKDPFGQNVALELIKSLAAILPDFNWHWFDYFVQEMFIPESSTETVLARQPPEFVHMVMQGINGYDLLDSGVRVKPIFSGLSKSVETGISLDKLLFDAFHNSAEPFGAYQPALKVIEDYCQSDQTKQFGTKACFLSFDATKTKDARLKVYLHGPQTAYMKVQDAFTLGGRLDSPNIQTGVKELRKLWYGVLNLPPDFPESQDLPATDDLYQGWQMNYELRPNNPVPEPKVYIPVGIDNKDQESIIQGLQEFFSRHESMDVRDYRHIFETLFLDGDKLTGIHHFITFSYKSHPYVTCYYKPHVVPVPAKELEESDVKVFSK
;
A
#
# COMPACT_ATOMS: atom_id res chain seq x y z
N MET A 1 6.47 -49.18 -20.39
CA MET A 1 6.56 -47.74 -20.67
C MET A 1 5.92 -47.02 -19.51
N SER A 2 6.70 -46.41 -18.62
CA SER A 2 6.17 -45.55 -17.56
C SER A 2 5.66 -44.27 -18.22
N ASN A 3 4.37 -43.99 -18.09
CA ASN A 3 3.86 -42.66 -18.46
C ASN A 3 4.70 -41.61 -17.71
N PRO A 4 5.23 -40.58 -18.38
CA PRO A 4 5.89 -39.49 -17.68
C PRO A 4 4.87 -38.93 -16.68
N LYS A 5 5.30 -38.81 -15.41
CA LYS A 5 4.49 -38.09 -14.42
C LYS A 5 4.20 -36.71 -15.02
N PRO A 6 2.94 -36.25 -15.08
CA PRO A 6 2.67 -34.90 -15.55
C PRO A 6 3.52 -33.94 -14.72
N GLU A 7 4.33 -33.11 -15.37
CA GLU A 7 5.02 -32.01 -14.70
C GLU A 7 3.95 -31.20 -13.97
N ALA A 8 4.13 -31.03 -12.66
CA ALA A 8 3.20 -30.24 -11.87
C ALA A 8 3.27 -28.80 -12.41
N TYR A 9 2.17 -28.33 -13.00
CA TYR A 9 2.09 -26.94 -13.42
C TYR A 9 2.23 -26.03 -12.20
N PRO A 10 2.94 -24.90 -12.32
CA PRO A 10 2.87 -23.84 -11.31
C PRO A 10 1.40 -23.50 -11.02
N ALA A 11 1.06 -23.26 -9.76
CA ALA A 11 -0.30 -22.99 -9.29
C ALA A 11 -0.94 -21.83 -10.07
N HIS A 12 -0.18 -20.77 -10.38
CA HIS A 12 -0.72 -19.65 -11.15
C HIS A 12 -1.13 -20.04 -12.59
N GLN A 13 -0.41 -20.98 -13.22
CA GLN A 13 -0.73 -21.50 -14.54
C GLN A 13 -1.91 -22.47 -14.49
N ALA A 14 -1.96 -23.32 -13.46
CA ALA A 14 -3.07 -24.24 -13.23
C ALA A 14 -4.40 -23.46 -13.08
N LEU A 15 -4.39 -22.38 -12.30
CA LEU A 15 -5.52 -21.47 -12.13
C LEU A 15 -5.92 -20.80 -13.45
N ALA A 16 -4.97 -20.24 -14.19
CA ALA A 16 -5.24 -19.58 -15.48
C ALA A 16 -5.86 -20.55 -16.50
N ARG A 17 -5.36 -21.78 -16.60
CA ARG A 17 -5.87 -22.81 -17.52
C ARG A 17 -7.24 -23.34 -17.09
N GLY A 18 -7.46 -23.50 -15.79
CA GLY A 18 -8.70 -24.06 -15.25
C GLY A 18 -9.86 -23.08 -15.24
N MET A 19 -9.60 -21.79 -14.97
CA MET A 19 -10.66 -20.78 -14.80
C MET A 19 -10.87 -19.89 -16.03
N GLY A 20 -9.82 -19.60 -16.80
CA GLY A 20 -9.88 -18.66 -17.92
C GLY A 20 -10.21 -17.21 -17.51
N PHE A 21 -9.94 -16.26 -18.38
CA PHE A 21 -10.13 -14.83 -18.10
C PHE A 21 -11.42 -14.30 -18.72
N LYS A 22 -12.05 -13.31 -18.07
CA LYS A 22 -13.24 -12.67 -18.65
C LYS A 22 -12.91 -11.74 -19.81
N ASN A 23 -11.71 -11.16 -19.79
CA ASN A 23 -11.22 -10.24 -20.79
C ASN A 23 -9.69 -10.24 -20.83
N LYS A 24 -9.12 -9.54 -21.82
CA LYS A 24 -7.67 -9.47 -22.00
C LYS A 24 -6.95 -8.63 -20.94
N HIS A 25 -7.61 -7.65 -20.34
CA HIS A 25 -7.02 -6.87 -19.26
C HIS A 25 -6.73 -7.76 -18.04
N GLU A 26 -7.70 -8.58 -17.61
CA GLU A 26 -7.50 -9.55 -16.52
C GLU A 26 -6.36 -10.54 -16.83
N LYS A 27 -6.27 -11.01 -18.08
CA LYS A 27 -5.21 -11.91 -18.55
C LYS A 27 -3.82 -11.27 -18.46
N LEU A 28 -3.69 -10.02 -18.91
CA LEU A 28 -2.42 -9.28 -18.87
C LEU A 28 -2.01 -8.95 -17.43
N TRP A 29 -2.96 -8.54 -16.59
CA TRP A 29 -2.70 -8.35 -15.16
C TRP A 29 -2.23 -9.64 -14.48
N TRP A 30 -2.90 -10.76 -14.75
CA TRP A 30 -2.49 -12.06 -14.20
C TRP A 30 -1.13 -12.54 -14.70
N ALA A 31 -0.76 -12.23 -15.94
CA ALA A 31 0.55 -12.57 -16.48
C ALA A 31 1.71 -11.94 -15.67
N ILE A 32 1.46 -10.80 -15.02
CA ILE A 32 2.40 -10.15 -14.10
C ILE A 32 2.25 -10.75 -12.68
N PHE A 33 1.03 -10.67 -12.13
CA PHE A 33 0.83 -10.92 -10.70
C PHE A 33 0.78 -12.41 -10.33
N GLY A 34 0.25 -13.27 -11.20
CA GLY A 34 0.18 -14.71 -10.95
C GLY A 34 1.53 -15.33 -10.57
N PRO A 35 2.55 -15.26 -11.44
CA PRO A 35 3.88 -15.79 -11.11
C PRO A 35 4.57 -15.03 -9.97
N LEU A 36 4.41 -13.70 -9.89
CA LEU A 36 5.02 -12.88 -8.84
C LEU A 36 4.50 -13.25 -7.45
N LEU A 37 3.19 -13.39 -7.30
CA LEU A 37 2.55 -13.76 -6.03
C LEU A 37 2.87 -15.20 -5.64
N GLU A 38 2.96 -16.12 -6.60
CA GLU A 38 3.38 -17.49 -6.31
C GLU A 38 4.81 -17.53 -5.75
N LYS A 39 5.75 -16.78 -6.35
CA LYS A 39 7.11 -16.63 -5.84
C LYS A 39 7.13 -16.02 -4.43
N LEU A 40 6.34 -14.96 -4.20
CA LEU A 40 6.22 -14.34 -2.87
C LEU A 40 5.70 -15.31 -1.81
N LEU A 41 4.64 -16.05 -2.12
CA LEU A 41 4.05 -17.03 -1.21
C LEU A 41 5.04 -18.17 -0.92
N THR A 42 5.79 -18.60 -1.93
CA THR A 42 6.86 -19.60 -1.76
C THR A 42 7.99 -19.08 -0.87
N LEU A 43 8.45 -17.84 -1.07
CA LEU A 43 9.46 -17.20 -0.21
C LEU A 43 9.02 -16.99 1.23
N CYS A 44 7.71 -17.00 1.48
CA CYS A 44 7.14 -16.94 2.82
C CYS A 44 6.81 -18.33 3.40
N ASP A 45 7.28 -19.40 2.76
CA ASP A 45 7.08 -20.80 3.18
C ASP A 45 5.61 -21.23 3.29
N TYR A 46 4.72 -20.64 2.48
CA TYR A 46 3.31 -21.02 2.47
C TYR A 46 3.16 -22.44 1.90
N PRO A 47 2.41 -23.34 2.57
CA PRO A 47 2.07 -24.64 2.00
C PRO A 47 1.25 -24.48 0.72
N VAL A 48 1.41 -25.41 -0.21
CA VAL A 48 0.75 -25.37 -1.54
C VAL A 48 -0.74 -25.09 -1.45
N SER A 49 -1.45 -25.66 -0.46
CA SER A 49 -2.88 -25.40 -0.25
C SER A 49 -3.19 -23.91 -0.02
N LEU A 50 -2.39 -23.23 0.80
CA LEU A 50 -2.55 -21.80 1.03
C LEU A 50 -2.09 -20.98 -0.18
N GLN A 51 -1.10 -21.45 -0.94
CA GLN A 51 -0.73 -20.81 -2.20
C GLN A 51 -1.91 -20.76 -3.16
N TYR A 52 -2.60 -21.89 -3.37
CA TYR A 52 -3.83 -21.94 -4.19
C TYR A 52 -4.95 -21.09 -3.60
N GLN A 53 -5.15 -21.09 -2.28
CA GLN A 53 -6.17 -20.26 -1.64
C GLN A 53 -5.94 -18.77 -1.90
N HIS A 54 -4.72 -18.26 -1.66
CA HIS A 54 -4.42 -16.84 -1.85
C HIS A 54 -4.39 -16.44 -3.33
N LEU A 55 -3.80 -17.27 -4.21
CA LEU A 55 -3.79 -17.00 -5.64
C LEU A 55 -5.21 -17.01 -6.23
N SER A 56 -6.08 -17.95 -5.82
CA SER A 56 -7.48 -17.98 -6.27
C SER A 56 -8.28 -16.78 -5.75
N PHE A 57 -8.05 -16.34 -4.51
CA PHE A 57 -8.65 -15.11 -3.97
C PHE A 57 -8.27 -13.91 -4.83
N ILE A 58 -6.97 -13.70 -5.09
CA ILE A 58 -6.49 -12.56 -5.89
C ILE A 58 -7.03 -12.63 -7.31
N TYR A 59 -6.92 -13.80 -7.95
CA TYR A 59 -7.44 -14.05 -9.29
C TYR A 59 -8.91 -13.65 -9.44
N ARG A 60 -9.74 -14.11 -8.50
CA ARG A 60 -11.20 -14.00 -8.62
C ARG A 60 -11.74 -12.66 -8.14
N HIS A 61 -11.15 -12.10 -7.08
CA HIS A 61 -11.72 -10.98 -6.35
C HIS A 61 -10.92 -9.68 -6.48
N ILE A 62 -9.65 -9.73 -6.91
CA ILE A 62 -8.80 -8.54 -6.97
C ILE A 62 -8.43 -8.17 -8.41
N ILE A 63 -8.01 -9.14 -9.24
CA ILE A 63 -7.64 -8.88 -10.65
C ILE A 63 -8.72 -8.12 -11.44
N PRO A 64 -10.03 -8.41 -11.30
CA PRO A 64 -11.08 -7.65 -12.01
C PRO A 64 -11.16 -6.17 -11.62
N TYR A 65 -10.60 -5.80 -10.46
CA TYR A 65 -10.60 -4.44 -9.89
C TYR A 65 -9.26 -3.73 -10.04
N LEU A 66 -8.35 -4.24 -10.88
CA LEU A 66 -7.16 -3.50 -11.34
C LEU A 66 -7.45 -2.60 -12.54
N GLY A 67 -8.67 -2.65 -13.07
CA GLY A 67 -9.13 -1.81 -14.18
C GLY A 67 -8.50 -2.15 -15.54
N PRO A 68 -8.73 -1.27 -16.54
CA PRO A 68 -8.15 -1.44 -17.86
C PRO A 68 -6.63 -1.43 -17.83
N TYR A 69 -6.02 -2.47 -18.38
CA TYR A 69 -4.57 -2.54 -18.61
C TYR A 69 -4.10 -1.37 -19.50
N PRO A 70 -2.96 -0.72 -19.21
CA PRO A 70 -2.55 0.49 -19.91
C PRO A 70 -2.18 0.22 -21.37
N THR A 71 -2.44 1.22 -22.21
CA THR A 71 -2.12 1.14 -23.66
C THR A 71 -0.94 2.04 -24.03
N VAL A 72 -0.26 1.72 -25.13
CA VAL A 72 0.82 2.59 -25.65
C VAL A 72 0.26 3.95 -26.04
N GLU A 73 -0.93 3.98 -26.61
CA GLU A 73 -1.56 5.19 -27.16
C GLU A 73 -2.13 6.10 -26.07
N ASN A 74 -2.77 5.53 -25.04
CA ASN A 74 -3.51 6.31 -24.04
C ASN A 74 -2.91 6.23 -22.63
N GLY A 75 -1.97 5.31 -22.37
CA GLY A 75 -1.45 5.04 -21.03
C GLY A 75 -2.53 4.49 -20.10
N TRP A 76 -2.48 4.91 -18.83
CA TRP A 76 -3.50 4.60 -17.83
C TRP A 76 -4.80 5.36 -18.08
N VAL A 77 -5.93 4.65 -18.05
CA VAL A 77 -7.27 5.25 -18.16
C VAL A 77 -7.54 6.20 -17.01
N TRP A 78 -7.16 5.82 -15.78
CA TRP A 78 -7.22 6.68 -14.62
C TRP A 78 -5.83 6.82 -14.01
N LYS A 79 -5.21 7.97 -14.24
CA LYS A 79 -3.89 8.31 -13.69
C LYS A 79 -4.05 8.70 -12.23
N THR A 80 -3.61 7.84 -11.33
CA THR A 80 -3.55 8.11 -9.90
C THR A 80 -2.12 8.35 -9.49
N CYS A 81 -1.90 9.04 -8.37
CA CYS A 81 -0.56 9.25 -7.86
C CYS A 81 -0.04 8.06 -7.01
N TYR A 82 -0.77 6.93 -6.96
CA TYR A 82 -0.40 5.78 -6.12
C TYR A 82 1.06 5.34 -6.28
N SER A 83 1.61 5.44 -7.50
CA SER A 83 3.04 5.29 -7.79
C SER A 83 3.51 6.39 -8.76
N PRO A 84 4.83 6.64 -8.90
CA PRO A 84 5.38 7.68 -9.78
C PRO A 84 4.98 7.54 -11.25
N ASP A 85 4.68 6.32 -11.71
CA ASP A 85 4.25 6.03 -13.09
C ASP A 85 2.75 5.74 -13.23
N GLY A 86 1.97 5.87 -12.14
CA GLY A 86 0.52 5.63 -12.12
C GLY A 86 0.11 4.16 -12.08
N THR A 87 1.03 3.23 -11.83
CA THR A 87 0.72 1.82 -11.58
C THR A 87 -0.18 1.69 -10.33
N PRO A 88 -1.39 1.13 -10.43
CA PRO A 88 -2.37 1.19 -9.35
C PRO A 88 -2.21 0.09 -8.31
N VAL A 89 -1.09 -0.65 -8.30
CA VAL A 89 -0.99 -1.90 -7.56
C VAL A 89 0.45 -2.24 -7.21
N GLU A 90 0.62 -2.78 -6.01
CA GLU A 90 1.88 -3.21 -5.44
C GLU A 90 1.75 -4.55 -4.73
N VAL A 91 2.88 -5.22 -4.58
CA VAL A 91 3.04 -6.36 -3.68
C VAL A 91 4.06 -5.98 -2.62
N SER A 92 3.94 -6.54 -1.43
CA SER A 92 4.93 -6.29 -0.39
C SER A 92 5.28 -7.53 0.40
N LEU A 93 6.52 -7.57 0.87
CA LEU A 93 7.06 -8.63 1.70
C LEU A 93 7.41 -8.05 3.06
N ASN A 94 6.68 -8.47 4.08
CA ASN A 94 6.95 -8.09 5.45
C ASN A 94 7.89 -9.10 6.11
N PHE A 95 8.88 -8.57 6.84
CA PHE A 95 9.80 -9.29 7.70
C PHE A 95 9.51 -8.90 9.16
N ASP A 96 9.08 -9.88 9.95
CA ASP A 96 8.73 -9.74 11.37
C ASP A 96 9.44 -10.85 12.16
N GLY A 97 10.68 -10.57 12.54
CA GLY A 97 11.57 -11.58 13.10
C GLY A 97 11.87 -12.69 12.09
N SER A 98 11.56 -13.95 12.43
CA SER A 98 11.70 -15.08 11.51
C SER A 98 10.52 -15.22 10.53
N ARG A 99 9.39 -14.56 10.79
CA ARG A 99 8.18 -14.68 9.98
C ARG A 99 8.26 -13.74 8.77
N LYS A 100 7.83 -14.26 7.62
CA LYS A 100 7.64 -13.51 6.38
C LYS A 100 6.17 -13.53 5.99
N THR A 101 5.62 -12.41 5.56
CA THR A 101 4.21 -12.31 5.14
C THR A 101 4.10 -11.59 3.81
N ALA A 102 3.48 -12.27 2.83
CA ALA A 102 3.17 -11.71 1.52
C ALA A 102 1.90 -10.85 1.61
N ARG A 103 1.92 -9.71 0.93
CA ARG A 103 0.81 -8.75 0.92
C ARG A 103 0.64 -8.15 -0.47
N MET A 104 -0.54 -7.62 -0.73
CA MET A 104 -0.86 -6.89 -1.96
C MET A 104 -1.69 -5.67 -1.61
N ASP A 105 -1.44 -4.56 -2.28
CA ASP A 105 -2.16 -3.31 -2.07
C ASP A 105 -2.52 -2.76 -3.46
N HIS A 106 -3.72 -2.21 -3.63
CA HIS A 106 -4.09 -1.57 -4.90
C HIS A 106 -5.11 -0.44 -4.73
N VAL A 107 -5.08 0.48 -5.67
CA VAL A 107 -6.21 1.35 -5.99
C VAL A 107 -7.25 0.52 -6.72
N VAL A 108 -8.48 0.55 -6.23
CA VAL A 108 -9.64 -0.13 -6.80
C VAL A 108 -10.08 0.63 -8.05
N ILE A 109 -9.97 -0.01 -9.21
CA ILE A 109 -10.24 0.60 -10.51
C ILE A 109 -11.20 -0.29 -11.30
N SER A 110 -12.20 0.35 -11.92
CA SER A 110 -13.05 -0.24 -12.96
C SER A 110 -12.86 0.49 -14.28
N GLN A 111 -13.54 0.02 -15.33
CA GLN A 111 -13.63 0.75 -16.60
C GLN A 111 -14.30 2.13 -16.49
N TRP A 112 -14.98 2.44 -15.37
CA TRP A 112 -15.67 3.71 -15.15
C TRP A 112 -14.89 4.69 -14.28
N SER A 113 -13.83 4.24 -13.61
CA SER A 113 -13.07 5.08 -12.70
C SER A 113 -12.40 6.24 -13.44
N GLY A 114 -12.53 7.46 -12.90
CA GLY A 114 -12.05 8.68 -13.54
C GLY A 114 -12.92 9.19 -14.70
N THR A 115 -13.97 8.46 -15.09
CA THR A 115 -14.97 8.93 -16.07
C THR A 115 -16.10 9.70 -15.37
N PRO A 116 -16.97 10.42 -16.10
CA PRO A 116 -18.14 11.07 -15.50
C PRO A 116 -19.08 10.12 -14.72
N LYS A 117 -19.01 8.80 -14.91
CA LYS A 117 -19.82 7.82 -14.18
C LYS A 117 -19.26 7.45 -12.79
N ASP A 118 -17.96 7.60 -12.59
CA ASP A 118 -17.31 7.34 -11.29
C ASP A 118 -16.00 8.15 -11.18
N PRO A 119 -16.09 9.50 -11.14
CA PRO A 119 -14.93 10.38 -11.27
C PRO A 119 -13.91 10.24 -10.14
N PHE A 120 -14.36 9.79 -8.96
CA PHE A 120 -13.54 9.66 -7.75
C PHE A 120 -13.32 8.20 -7.32
N GLY A 121 -13.85 7.23 -8.06
CA GLY A 121 -13.76 5.81 -7.73
C GLY A 121 -14.60 5.38 -6.51
N GLN A 122 -15.61 6.17 -6.11
CA GLN A 122 -16.44 5.87 -4.94
C GLN A 122 -17.29 4.61 -5.18
N ASN A 123 -17.87 4.49 -6.38
CA ASN A 123 -18.80 3.41 -6.70
C ASN A 123 -18.08 2.07 -6.76
N VAL A 124 -16.94 2.01 -7.44
CA VAL A 124 -16.14 0.78 -7.53
C VAL A 124 -15.59 0.36 -6.15
N ALA A 125 -15.22 1.31 -5.29
CA ALA A 125 -14.77 1.02 -3.93
C ALA A 125 -15.87 0.33 -3.11
N LEU A 126 -17.11 0.84 -3.17
CA LEU A 126 -18.27 0.24 -2.52
C LEU A 126 -18.59 -1.15 -3.07
N GLU A 127 -18.49 -1.33 -4.39
CA GLU A 127 -18.75 -2.60 -5.06
C GLU A 127 -17.81 -3.70 -4.57
N LEU A 128 -16.49 -3.45 -4.62
CA LEU A 128 -15.50 -4.42 -4.19
C LEU A 128 -15.67 -4.76 -2.71
N ILE A 129 -15.85 -3.78 -1.84
CA ILE A 129 -15.95 -4.03 -0.40
C ILE A 129 -17.19 -4.85 -0.05
N LYS A 130 -18.34 -4.59 -0.69
CA LYS A 130 -19.54 -5.43 -0.55
C LYS A 130 -19.29 -6.86 -1.03
N SER A 131 -18.56 -7.03 -2.13
CA SER A 131 -18.17 -8.34 -2.67
C SER A 131 -17.26 -9.11 -1.69
N LEU A 132 -16.26 -8.44 -1.11
CA LEU A 132 -15.35 -9.02 -0.12
C LEU A 132 -16.07 -9.37 1.19
N ALA A 133 -16.98 -8.51 1.66
CA ALA A 133 -17.78 -8.78 2.86
C ALA A 133 -18.66 -10.04 2.72
N ALA A 134 -19.11 -10.35 1.50
CA ALA A 134 -19.92 -11.53 1.23
C ALA A 134 -19.14 -12.86 1.25
N ILE A 135 -17.81 -12.81 1.06
CA ILE A 135 -16.98 -14.02 0.90
C ILE A 135 -15.95 -14.22 2.02
N LEU A 136 -15.60 -13.18 2.76
CA LEU A 136 -14.64 -13.25 3.86
C LEU A 136 -15.38 -13.36 5.20
N PRO A 137 -15.26 -14.50 5.93
CA PRO A 137 -16.07 -14.77 7.13
C PRO A 137 -15.82 -13.76 8.27
N ASP A 138 -14.56 -13.35 8.42
CA ASP A 138 -14.11 -12.45 9.48
C ASP A 138 -14.22 -10.97 9.11
N PHE A 139 -14.72 -10.64 7.90
CA PHE A 139 -14.82 -9.26 7.45
C PHE A 139 -15.81 -8.47 8.30
N ASN A 140 -15.42 -7.26 8.71
CA ASN A 140 -16.28 -6.31 9.39
C ASN A 140 -16.38 -5.02 8.58
N TRP A 141 -17.60 -4.72 8.11
CA TRP A 141 -17.86 -3.56 7.26
C TRP A 141 -18.23 -2.30 8.05
N HIS A 142 -18.43 -2.37 9.37
CA HIS A 142 -18.99 -1.25 10.14
C HIS A 142 -18.16 0.04 10.08
N TRP A 143 -16.83 -0.05 10.26
CA TRP A 143 -15.95 1.11 10.10
C TRP A 143 -15.93 1.63 8.66
N PHE A 144 -16.02 0.73 7.68
CA PHE A 144 -16.07 1.12 6.28
C PHE A 144 -17.35 1.91 5.97
N ASP A 145 -18.52 1.43 6.40
CA ASP A 145 -19.80 2.15 6.27
C ASP A 145 -19.74 3.55 6.90
N TYR A 146 -19.20 3.61 8.12
CA TYR A 146 -19.04 4.86 8.84
C TYR A 146 -18.18 5.85 8.07
N PHE A 147 -16.98 5.45 7.62
CA PHE A 147 -16.08 6.36 6.92
C PHE A 147 -16.57 6.72 5.51
N VAL A 148 -17.38 5.87 4.86
CA VAL A 148 -18.12 6.26 3.65
C VAL A 148 -19.05 7.43 3.95
N GLN A 149 -19.83 7.37 5.03
CA GLN A 149 -20.77 8.44 5.39
C GLN A 149 -20.04 9.76 5.72
N GLU A 150 -18.89 9.68 6.38
CA GLU A 150 -18.12 10.88 6.76
C GLU A 150 -17.30 11.46 5.58
N MET A 151 -16.76 10.63 4.68
CA MET A 151 -15.71 11.03 3.72
C MET A 151 -16.08 10.93 2.24
N PHE A 152 -17.15 10.22 1.88
CA PHE A 152 -17.61 10.22 0.49
C PHE A 152 -18.50 11.44 0.24
N ILE A 153 -18.52 11.91 -1.00
CA ILE A 153 -19.42 13.00 -1.39
C ILE A 153 -20.73 12.43 -1.95
N PRO A 154 -21.86 13.10 -1.74
CA PRO A 154 -23.10 12.74 -2.41
C PRO A 154 -22.99 13.02 -3.92
N GLU A 155 -23.72 12.27 -4.73
CA GLU A 155 -23.73 12.41 -6.20
C GLU A 155 -24.06 13.85 -6.63
N SER A 156 -24.97 14.53 -5.92
CA SER A 156 -25.36 15.92 -6.15
C SER A 156 -24.21 16.94 -6.01
N SER A 157 -23.13 16.59 -5.29
CA SER A 157 -21.98 17.47 -5.11
C SER A 157 -20.89 17.25 -6.17
N THR A 158 -21.03 16.23 -7.04
CA THR A 158 -19.98 15.82 -8.00
C THR A 158 -19.51 16.95 -8.90
N GLU A 159 -20.41 17.65 -9.59
CA GLU A 159 -20.05 18.74 -10.50
C GLU A 159 -19.38 19.91 -9.76
N THR A 160 -19.85 20.20 -8.54
CA THR A 160 -19.27 21.27 -7.70
C THR A 160 -17.85 20.92 -7.26
N VAL A 161 -17.62 19.67 -6.86
CA VAL A 161 -16.28 19.21 -6.45
C VAL A 161 -15.32 19.21 -7.63
N LEU A 162 -15.74 18.69 -8.79
CA LEU A 162 -14.91 18.73 -10.02
C LEU A 162 -14.54 20.17 -10.43
N ALA A 163 -15.46 21.12 -10.29
CA ALA A 163 -15.21 22.52 -10.63
C ALA A 163 -14.29 23.25 -9.62
N ARG A 164 -14.25 22.79 -8.36
CA ARG A 164 -13.45 23.42 -7.28
C ARG A 164 -12.14 22.70 -7.00
N GLN A 165 -11.96 21.50 -7.54
CA GLN A 165 -10.79 20.66 -7.27
C GLN A 165 -9.51 21.35 -7.77
N PRO A 166 -8.50 21.53 -6.90
CA PRO A 166 -7.18 22.01 -7.33
C PRO A 166 -6.54 21.05 -8.35
N PRO A 167 -5.83 21.54 -9.38
CA PRO A 167 -5.17 20.68 -10.38
C PRO A 167 -4.27 19.59 -9.76
N GLU A 168 -3.55 19.91 -8.69
CA GLU A 168 -2.68 18.99 -7.97
C GLU A 168 -3.46 17.85 -7.29
N PHE A 169 -4.74 18.03 -6.97
CA PHE A 169 -5.57 17.01 -6.32
C PHE A 169 -6.11 15.98 -7.31
N VAL A 170 -6.13 16.26 -8.61
CA VAL A 170 -6.76 15.40 -9.63
C VAL A 170 -6.25 13.96 -9.56
N HIS A 171 -4.94 13.79 -9.38
CA HIS A 171 -4.31 12.47 -9.28
C HIS A 171 -4.31 11.88 -7.85
N MET A 172 -4.58 12.70 -6.83
CA MET A 172 -4.59 12.30 -5.42
C MET A 172 -5.93 11.78 -4.92
N VAL A 173 -7.01 12.06 -5.63
CA VAL A 173 -8.34 11.59 -5.23
C VAL A 173 -8.49 10.11 -5.57
N MET A 174 -8.15 9.27 -4.59
CA MET A 174 -8.32 7.82 -4.61
C MET A 174 -9.13 7.41 -3.38
N GLN A 175 -10.44 7.20 -3.54
CA GLN A 175 -11.30 6.83 -2.41
C GLN A 175 -11.39 5.31 -2.15
N GLY A 176 -10.83 4.49 -3.04
CA GLY A 176 -10.78 3.04 -2.87
C GLY A 176 -9.35 2.55 -2.97
N ILE A 177 -8.61 2.54 -1.86
CA ILE A 177 -7.33 1.82 -1.79
C ILE A 177 -7.50 0.71 -0.76
N ASN A 178 -7.06 -0.50 -1.09
CA ASN A 178 -7.18 -1.66 -0.21
C ASN A 178 -5.86 -2.42 -0.14
N GLY A 179 -5.40 -2.70 1.09
CA GLY A 179 -4.36 -3.66 1.38
C GLY A 179 -4.91 -5.04 1.75
N TYR A 180 -4.14 -6.08 1.46
CA TYR A 180 -4.47 -7.48 1.76
C TYR A 180 -3.27 -8.13 2.45
N ASP A 181 -3.44 -8.50 3.72
CA ASP A 181 -2.52 -9.45 4.33
C ASP A 181 -2.96 -10.86 3.95
N LEU A 182 -2.06 -11.60 3.30
CA LEU A 182 -2.24 -13.02 3.03
C LEU A 182 -1.71 -13.74 4.27
N LEU A 183 -2.61 -14.23 5.13
CA LEU A 183 -2.29 -14.83 6.42
C LEU A 183 -2.60 -16.34 6.39
N ASP A 184 -2.00 -17.10 7.29
CA ASP A 184 -2.34 -18.51 7.52
C ASP A 184 -3.83 -18.74 7.80
N SER A 185 -4.48 -17.76 8.44
CA SER A 185 -5.90 -17.78 8.79
C SER A 185 -6.82 -17.27 7.67
N GLY A 186 -6.29 -16.91 6.50
CA GLY A 186 -7.04 -16.34 5.39
C GLY A 186 -6.59 -14.93 5.02
N VAL A 187 -7.49 -14.14 4.44
CA VAL A 187 -7.14 -12.78 3.98
C VAL A 187 -7.70 -11.75 4.93
N ARG A 188 -6.84 -10.82 5.38
CA ARG A 188 -7.25 -9.63 6.12
C ARG A 188 -7.21 -8.42 5.21
N VAL A 189 -8.35 -7.75 5.04
CA VAL A 189 -8.49 -6.56 4.21
C VAL A 189 -8.23 -5.31 5.05
N LYS A 190 -7.53 -4.34 4.48
CA LYS A 190 -7.22 -3.04 5.07
C LYS A 190 -7.65 -1.92 4.13
N PRO A 191 -8.88 -1.41 4.27
CA PRO A 191 -9.29 -0.22 3.55
C PRO A 191 -8.44 0.97 3.95
N ILE A 192 -8.13 1.83 2.98
CA ILE A 192 -7.44 3.11 3.16
C ILE A 192 -8.36 4.18 2.57
N PHE A 193 -8.69 5.18 3.40
CA PHE A 193 -9.61 6.26 3.07
C PHE A 193 -8.86 7.59 2.94
N SER A 194 -9.28 8.35 1.93
CA SER A 194 -8.90 9.75 1.73
C SER A 194 -10.16 10.63 1.74
N GLY A 195 -10.17 11.67 2.55
CA GLY A 195 -11.24 12.66 2.63
C GLY A 195 -11.08 13.82 1.63
N LEU A 196 -10.21 13.72 0.62
CA LEU A 196 -9.87 14.85 -0.25
C LEU A 196 -11.08 15.42 -1.00
N SER A 197 -11.93 14.59 -1.60
CA SER A 197 -13.15 15.08 -2.28
C SER A 197 -14.11 15.76 -1.29
N LYS A 198 -14.21 15.24 -0.07
CA LYS A 198 -15.03 15.83 0.99
C LYS A 198 -14.48 17.16 1.49
N SER A 199 -13.15 17.29 1.55
CA SER A 199 -12.45 18.54 1.84
C SER A 199 -12.81 19.62 0.80
N VAL A 200 -12.77 19.27 -0.49
CA VAL A 200 -13.18 20.18 -1.56
C VAL A 200 -14.68 20.51 -1.51
N GLU A 201 -15.52 19.53 -1.19
CA GLU A 201 -16.98 19.69 -1.08
C GLU A 201 -17.38 20.66 0.03
N THR A 202 -16.82 20.46 1.23
CA THR A 202 -17.18 21.20 2.44
C THR A 202 -16.37 22.48 2.65
N GLY A 203 -15.17 22.57 2.06
CA GLY A 203 -14.19 23.61 2.36
C GLY A 203 -13.46 23.42 3.71
N ILE A 204 -13.70 22.31 4.41
CA ILE A 204 -13.00 21.95 5.65
C ILE A 204 -11.68 21.27 5.26
N SER A 205 -10.58 21.62 5.94
CA SER A 205 -9.28 21.02 5.64
C SER A 205 -9.27 19.51 5.89
N LEU A 206 -8.50 18.78 5.08
CA LEU A 206 -8.44 17.31 5.14
C LEU A 206 -8.08 16.80 6.54
N ASP A 207 -7.04 17.37 7.14
CA ASP A 207 -6.59 17.03 8.49
C ASP A 207 -7.72 17.15 9.52
N LYS A 208 -8.46 18.27 9.48
CA LYS A 208 -9.62 18.48 10.34
C LYS A 208 -10.71 17.44 10.09
N LEU A 209 -11.04 17.15 8.83
CA LEU A 209 -12.03 16.11 8.50
C LEU A 209 -11.64 14.73 9.03
N LEU A 210 -10.36 14.34 8.94
CA LEU A 210 -9.91 13.04 9.43
C LEU A 210 -10.02 12.93 10.95
N PHE A 211 -9.67 13.98 11.71
CA PHE A 211 -9.82 13.97 13.17
C PHE A 211 -11.27 14.12 13.62
N ASP A 212 -12.05 15.01 13.00
CA ASP A 212 -13.47 15.19 13.29
C ASP A 212 -14.24 13.88 13.07
N ALA A 213 -13.88 13.08 12.05
CA ALA A 213 -14.49 11.77 11.82
C ALA A 213 -14.33 10.81 13.02
N PHE A 214 -13.30 10.94 13.87
CA PHE A 214 -13.22 10.16 15.11
C PHE A 214 -14.01 10.79 16.26
N HIS A 215 -14.08 12.12 16.32
CA HIS A 215 -14.75 12.87 17.38
C HIS A 215 -16.27 12.86 17.26
N ASN A 216 -16.80 12.80 16.03
CA ASN A 216 -18.23 12.78 15.74
C ASN A 216 -18.95 11.53 16.25
N SER A 217 -18.21 10.45 16.58
CA SER A 217 -18.80 9.19 17.01
C SER A 217 -18.02 8.53 18.15
N ALA A 218 -18.58 8.62 19.36
CA ALA A 218 -17.95 8.07 20.57
C ALA A 218 -18.03 6.53 20.64
N GLU A 219 -19.12 5.92 20.18
CA GLU A 219 -19.36 4.48 20.29
C GLU A 219 -18.30 3.58 19.58
N PRO A 220 -17.81 3.91 18.37
CA PRO A 220 -16.75 3.13 17.73
C PRO A 220 -15.32 3.55 18.13
N PHE A 221 -15.11 4.80 18.57
CA PHE A 221 -13.75 5.36 18.69
C PHE A 221 -13.34 5.82 20.10
N GLY A 222 -14.25 5.77 21.09
CA GLY A 222 -13.98 6.22 22.46
C GLY A 222 -12.75 5.56 23.08
N ALA A 223 -12.55 4.26 22.84
CA ALA A 223 -11.39 3.52 23.34
C ALA A 223 -10.04 3.93 22.71
N TYR A 224 -10.05 4.69 21.59
CA TYR A 224 -8.87 5.14 20.87
C TYR A 224 -8.53 6.61 21.15
N GLN A 225 -9.45 7.36 21.77
CA GLN A 225 -9.33 8.79 22.06
C GLN A 225 -8.01 9.19 22.74
N PRO A 226 -7.48 8.45 23.74
CA PRO A 226 -6.21 8.81 24.35
C PRO A 226 -5.04 8.82 23.36
N ALA A 227 -4.93 7.82 22.48
CA ALA A 227 -3.88 7.78 21.47
C ALA A 227 -4.11 8.77 20.32
N LEU A 228 -5.37 8.99 19.91
CA LEU A 228 -5.72 10.02 18.92
C LEU A 228 -5.29 11.41 19.41
N LYS A 229 -5.52 11.71 20.68
CA LYS A 229 -5.11 12.98 21.29
C LYS A 229 -3.60 13.21 21.21
N VAL A 230 -2.77 12.19 21.40
CA VAL A 230 -1.30 12.32 21.28
C VAL A 230 -0.90 12.75 19.86
N ILE A 231 -1.55 12.17 18.85
CA ILE A 231 -1.28 12.50 17.44
C ILE A 231 -1.81 13.91 17.11
N GLU A 232 -3.03 14.23 17.55
CA GLU A 232 -3.64 15.55 17.32
C GLU A 232 -2.85 16.68 18.00
N ASP A 233 -2.41 16.49 19.25
CA ASP A 233 -1.58 17.44 19.99
C ASP A 233 -0.20 17.65 19.33
N TYR A 234 0.32 16.64 18.61
CA TYR A 234 1.52 16.79 17.78
C TYR A 234 1.23 17.64 16.54
N CYS A 235 0.19 17.28 15.76
CA CYS A 235 -0.24 18.04 14.58
C CYS A 235 -0.53 19.52 14.87
N GLN A 236 -1.03 19.83 16.06
CA GLN A 236 -1.34 21.21 16.48
C GLN A 236 -0.11 22.01 16.97
N SER A 237 1.04 21.38 17.16
CA SER A 237 2.24 22.06 17.65
C SER A 237 2.84 23.02 16.63
N ASP A 238 3.45 24.12 17.10
CA ASP A 238 4.01 25.16 16.21
C ASP A 238 5.13 24.61 15.31
N GLN A 239 5.96 23.72 15.86
CA GLN A 239 7.03 23.06 15.11
C GLN A 239 6.46 22.19 13.98
N THR A 240 5.45 21.38 14.26
CA THR A 240 4.80 20.52 13.26
C THR A 240 4.09 21.34 12.17
N LYS A 241 3.46 22.46 12.53
CA LYS A 241 2.89 23.41 11.57
C LYS A 241 3.96 24.05 10.70
N GLN A 242 5.11 24.44 11.27
CA GLN A 242 6.25 24.96 10.52
C GLN A 242 6.82 23.93 9.55
N PHE A 243 6.80 22.64 9.93
CA PHE A 243 7.18 21.54 9.05
C PHE A 243 6.13 21.25 7.97
N GLY A 244 4.91 21.81 8.05
CA GLY A 244 3.87 21.57 7.06
C GLY A 244 3.34 20.14 7.08
N THR A 245 3.52 19.43 8.20
CA THR A 245 2.99 18.09 8.40
C THR A 245 1.46 18.11 8.44
N LYS A 246 0.83 17.16 7.74
CA LYS A 246 -0.64 17.04 7.67
C LYS A 246 -1.07 15.59 7.78
N ALA A 247 -2.28 15.37 8.31
CA ALA A 247 -2.94 14.08 8.17
C ALA A 247 -3.45 13.90 6.74
N CYS A 248 -3.20 12.74 6.14
CA CYS A 248 -3.48 12.48 4.73
C CYS A 248 -4.42 11.30 4.48
N PHE A 249 -4.32 10.23 5.27
CA PHE A 249 -5.16 9.04 5.12
C PHE A 249 -5.56 8.44 6.46
N LEU A 250 -6.64 7.67 6.46
CA LEU A 250 -6.96 6.70 7.50
C LEU A 250 -6.93 5.30 6.94
N SER A 251 -6.57 4.32 7.76
CA SER A 251 -6.74 2.91 7.42
C SER A 251 -7.16 2.13 8.64
N PHE A 252 -7.75 0.96 8.42
CA PHE A 252 -8.12 0.07 9.51
C PHE A 252 -8.13 -1.39 9.06
N ASP A 253 -8.00 -2.31 10.01
CA ASP A 253 -8.22 -3.73 9.74
C ASP A 253 -9.74 -3.99 9.65
N ALA A 254 -10.26 -4.34 8.46
CA ALA A 254 -11.68 -4.63 8.24
C ALA A 254 -12.05 -6.04 8.74
N THR A 255 -11.99 -6.24 10.05
CA THR A 255 -12.15 -7.54 10.68
C THR A 255 -12.93 -7.48 12.00
N LYS A 256 -13.56 -8.60 12.36
CA LYS A 256 -14.27 -8.78 13.65
C LYS A 256 -13.32 -9.13 14.80
N THR A 257 -12.04 -9.35 14.53
CA THR A 257 -11.09 -9.78 15.55
C THR A 257 -10.73 -8.64 16.50
N LYS A 258 -10.47 -8.98 17.77
CA LYS A 258 -10.14 -8.01 18.83
C LYS A 258 -8.82 -7.26 18.61
N ASP A 259 -7.98 -7.73 17.69
CA ASP A 259 -6.71 -7.10 17.31
C ASP A 259 -6.86 -6.07 16.18
N ALA A 260 -8.09 -5.76 15.75
CA ALA A 260 -8.34 -4.73 14.74
C ALA A 260 -7.78 -3.37 15.16
N ARG A 261 -6.98 -2.78 14.27
CA ARG A 261 -6.34 -1.48 14.49
C ARG A 261 -6.96 -0.41 13.63
N LEU A 262 -6.96 0.81 14.16
CA LEU A 262 -7.08 2.04 13.38
C LEU A 262 -5.68 2.56 13.07
N LYS A 263 -5.54 3.30 11.99
CA LYS A 263 -4.28 3.91 11.58
C LYS A 263 -4.53 5.32 11.07
N VAL A 264 -3.81 6.28 11.64
CA VAL A 264 -3.76 7.65 11.12
C VAL A 264 -2.46 7.81 10.36
N TYR A 265 -2.53 8.28 9.11
CA TYR A 265 -1.37 8.57 8.29
C TYR A 265 -1.10 10.06 8.29
N LEU A 266 0.12 10.42 8.64
CA LEU A 266 0.66 11.77 8.48
C LEU A 266 1.70 11.78 7.36
N HIS A 267 1.78 12.91 6.68
CA HIS A 267 2.79 13.19 5.68
C HIS A 267 3.44 14.55 5.97
N GLY A 268 4.75 14.65 5.72
CA GLY A 268 5.49 15.91 5.69
C GLY A 268 6.33 15.99 4.42
N PRO A 269 6.41 17.17 3.75
CA PRO A 269 7.05 17.31 2.44
C PRO A 269 8.58 17.31 2.49
N GLN A 270 9.17 17.09 3.66
CA GLN A 270 10.60 17.24 3.90
C GLN A 270 11.24 15.87 4.13
N THR A 271 12.53 15.77 3.85
CA THR A 271 13.26 14.49 3.82
C THR A 271 14.46 14.46 4.77
N ALA A 272 14.74 15.56 5.47
CA ALA A 272 15.78 15.60 6.50
C ALA A 272 15.48 14.58 7.61
N TYR A 273 16.48 13.76 7.95
CA TYR A 273 16.34 12.69 8.94
C TYR A 273 15.84 13.21 10.30
N MET A 274 16.26 14.40 10.73
CA MET A 274 15.80 15.00 11.98
C MET A 274 14.27 15.20 12.02
N LYS A 275 13.64 15.49 10.88
CA LYS A 275 12.18 15.67 10.77
C LYS A 275 11.46 14.32 10.75
N VAL A 276 12.09 13.30 10.16
CA VAL A 276 11.60 11.92 10.22
C VAL A 276 11.63 11.40 11.66
N GLN A 277 12.70 11.67 12.40
CA GLN A 277 12.82 11.33 13.82
C GLN A 277 11.79 12.08 14.67
N ASP A 278 11.60 13.39 14.41
CA ASP A 278 10.59 14.20 15.08
C ASP A 278 9.19 13.57 14.90
N ALA A 279 8.83 13.21 13.67
CA ALA A 279 7.57 12.50 13.38
C ALA A 279 7.51 11.14 14.07
N PHE A 280 8.55 10.31 13.94
CA PHE A 280 8.58 8.96 14.55
C PHE A 280 8.39 8.98 16.07
N THR A 281 8.78 10.07 16.73
CA THR A 281 8.62 10.27 18.18
C THR A 281 7.42 11.14 18.56
N LEU A 282 6.64 11.62 17.59
CA LEU A 282 5.59 12.64 17.78
C LEU A 282 6.11 13.86 18.56
N GLY A 283 7.28 14.38 18.18
CA GLY A 283 7.97 15.48 18.85
C GLY A 283 8.37 15.14 20.28
N GLY A 284 8.87 13.92 20.51
CA GLY A 284 9.27 13.42 21.82
C GLY A 284 8.13 12.95 22.74
N ARG A 285 6.87 12.96 22.27
CA ARG A 285 5.72 12.42 23.04
C ARG A 285 5.78 10.89 23.18
N LEU A 286 6.49 10.22 22.29
CA LEU A 286 6.80 8.80 22.37
C LEU A 286 8.27 8.63 22.79
N ASP A 287 8.51 8.07 23.98
CA ASP A 287 9.85 8.05 24.58
C ASP A 287 10.28 6.68 25.15
N SER A 288 9.45 5.64 24.99
CA SER A 288 9.74 4.31 25.54
C SER A 288 11.08 3.74 25.06
N PRO A 289 11.70 2.77 25.79
CA PRO A 289 12.97 2.16 25.38
C PRO A 289 12.96 1.58 23.96
N ASN A 290 11.82 1.05 23.51
CA ASN A 290 11.65 0.54 22.16
C ASN A 290 11.63 1.65 21.11
N ILE A 291 11.04 2.82 21.43
CA ILE A 291 11.06 3.99 20.55
C ILE A 291 12.48 4.53 20.42
N GLN A 292 13.21 4.66 21.53
CA GLN A 292 14.60 5.14 21.53
C GLN A 292 15.54 4.22 20.73
N THR A 293 15.35 2.90 20.86
CA THR A 293 16.06 1.92 20.04
C THR A 293 15.62 2.00 18.59
N GLY A 294 14.32 2.11 18.35
CA GLY A 294 13.72 2.27 17.02
C GLY A 294 14.27 3.47 16.26
N VAL A 295 14.45 4.61 16.89
CA VAL A 295 15.10 5.80 16.28
C VAL A 295 16.53 5.48 15.83
N LYS A 296 17.32 4.77 16.65
CA LYS A 296 18.70 4.41 16.29
C LYS A 296 18.75 3.44 15.11
N GLU A 297 17.86 2.45 15.08
CA GLU A 297 17.80 1.49 13.97
C GLU A 297 17.21 2.12 12.70
N LEU A 298 16.19 2.98 12.84
CA LEU A 298 15.63 3.74 11.73
C LEU A 298 16.71 4.57 11.04
N ARG A 299 17.58 5.25 11.79
CA ARG A 299 18.72 5.99 11.21
C ARG A 299 19.58 5.11 10.31
N LYS A 300 19.93 3.91 10.77
CA LYS A 300 20.78 2.98 10.01
C LYS A 300 20.07 2.54 8.74
N LEU A 301 18.79 2.19 8.83
CA LEU A 301 17.99 1.79 7.67
C LEU A 301 17.86 2.95 6.67
N TRP A 302 17.51 4.15 7.14
CA TRP A 302 17.35 5.36 6.33
C TRP A 302 18.61 5.66 5.50
N TYR A 303 19.77 5.72 6.16
CA TYR A 303 21.05 5.98 5.48
C TYR A 303 21.41 4.84 4.51
N GLY A 304 21.18 3.58 4.90
CA GLY A 304 21.50 2.42 4.06
C GLY A 304 20.68 2.38 2.78
N VAL A 305 19.34 2.46 2.88
CA VAL A 305 18.46 2.30 1.71
C VAL A 305 18.41 3.53 0.81
N LEU A 306 18.80 4.71 1.31
CA LEU A 306 18.93 5.93 0.53
C LEU A 306 20.38 6.19 0.07
N ASN A 307 21.30 5.27 0.37
CA ASN A 307 22.72 5.35 -0.01
C ASN A 307 23.39 6.67 0.41
N LEU A 308 23.10 7.13 1.63
CA LEU A 308 23.64 8.39 2.14
C LEU A 308 25.04 8.16 2.73
N PRO A 309 25.98 9.09 2.52
CA PRO A 309 27.28 8.99 3.16
C PRO A 309 27.14 9.11 4.69
N PRO A 310 28.02 8.47 5.49
CA PRO A 310 27.89 8.44 6.94
C PRO A 310 27.85 9.81 7.63
N ASP A 311 28.45 10.83 6.99
CA ASP A 311 28.53 12.23 7.42
C ASP A 311 27.46 13.14 6.80
N PHE A 312 26.50 12.59 6.04
CA PHE A 312 25.38 13.37 5.52
C PHE A 312 24.63 14.07 6.67
N PRO A 313 24.45 15.40 6.64
CA PRO A 313 23.84 16.12 7.74
C PRO A 313 22.37 15.73 7.96
N GLU A 314 22.01 15.38 9.19
CA GLU A 314 20.62 14.97 9.53
C GLU A 314 19.59 16.08 9.37
N SER A 315 20.04 17.34 9.33
CA SER A 315 19.21 18.53 9.10
C SER A 315 19.03 18.88 7.63
N GLN A 316 19.74 18.21 6.73
CA GLN A 316 19.68 18.48 5.30
C GLN A 316 18.60 17.65 4.64
N ASP A 317 17.72 18.30 3.88
CA ASP A 317 16.76 17.62 3.01
C ASP A 317 17.49 17.01 1.79
N LEU A 318 17.00 15.88 1.31
CA LEU A 318 17.40 15.27 0.04
C LEU A 318 17.07 16.20 -1.14
N PRO A 319 17.70 16.01 -2.32
CA PRO A 319 17.38 16.79 -3.50
C PRO A 319 15.89 16.75 -3.85
N ALA A 320 15.31 17.93 -4.10
CA ALA A 320 13.90 18.03 -4.47
C ALA A 320 13.60 17.29 -5.79
N THR A 321 12.40 16.73 -5.88
CA THR A 321 11.83 16.05 -7.04
C THR A 321 10.44 16.61 -7.34
N ASP A 322 9.93 16.33 -8.53
CA ASP A 322 8.58 16.73 -8.93
C ASP A 322 7.50 15.73 -8.45
N ASP A 323 7.87 14.72 -7.66
CA ASP A 323 6.93 13.70 -7.18
C ASP A 323 6.15 14.20 -5.95
N LEU A 324 4.82 14.06 -6.00
CA LEU A 324 3.91 14.52 -4.95
C LEU A 324 4.09 13.76 -3.62
N TYR A 325 4.72 12.58 -3.63
CA TYR A 325 5.01 11.81 -2.42
C TYR A 325 6.41 12.02 -1.88
N GLN A 326 7.22 12.90 -2.47
CA GLN A 326 8.50 13.22 -1.86
C GLN A 326 8.30 13.81 -0.46
N GLY A 327 9.10 13.30 0.48
CA GLY A 327 8.97 13.62 1.90
C GLY A 327 8.97 12.34 2.72
N TRP A 328 8.39 12.42 3.91
CA TRP A 328 8.14 11.24 4.72
C TRP A 328 6.64 10.99 4.84
N GLN A 329 6.28 9.72 4.97
CA GLN A 329 4.95 9.30 5.40
C GLN A 329 5.08 8.42 6.64
N MET A 330 4.20 8.61 7.61
CA MET A 330 4.17 7.87 8.86
C MET A 330 2.74 7.42 9.11
N ASN A 331 2.54 6.13 9.41
CA ASN A 331 1.29 5.74 10.05
C ASN A 331 1.52 5.57 11.55
N TYR A 332 0.44 5.78 12.31
CA TYR A 332 0.38 5.52 13.73
C TYR A 332 -0.71 4.49 13.96
N GLU A 333 -0.34 3.28 14.39
CA GLU A 333 -1.30 2.23 14.70
C GLU A 333 -1.89 2.48 16.09
N LEU A 334 -3.22 2.52 16.17
CA LEU A 334 -3.98 2.71 17.40
C LEU A 334 -4.67 1.39 17.76
N ARG A 335 -4.65 1.08 19.07
CA ARG A 335 -5.32 -0.08 19.66
C ARG A 335 -6.30 0.39 20.72
N PRO A 336 -7.43 -0.31 20.91
CA PRO A 336 -8.40 0.07 21.91
C PRO A 336 -7.77 0.01 23.30
N ASN A 337 -7.98 1.07 24.10
CA ASN A 337 -7.47 1.26 25.47
C ASN A 337 -5.94 1.32 25.59
N ASN A 338 -5.20 1.45 24.48
CA ASN A 338 -3.78 1.78 24.53
C ASN A 338 -3.61 3.29 24.27
N PRO A 339 -3.09 4.07 25.24
CA PRO A 339 -2.90 5.50 25.05
C PRO A 339 -1.69 5.86 24.18
N VAL A 340 -0.83 4.88 23.86
CA VAL A 340 0.40 5.11 23.12
C VAL A 340 0.24 4.58 21.68
N PRO A 341 0.20 5.47 20.67
CA PRO A 341 0.20 5.03 19.27
C PRO A 341 1.56 4.42 18.87
N GLU A 342 1.53 3.42 17.98
CA GLU A 342 2.73 2.76 17.47
C GLU A 342 3.14 3.35 16.10
N PRO A 343 4.31 4.03 15.98
CA PRO A 343 4.72 4.67 14.74
C PRO A 343 5.31 3.67 13.73
N LYS A 344 5.04 3.90 12.45
CA LYS A 344 5.61 3.18 11.31
C LYS A 344 5.91 4.13 10.15
N VAL A 345 7.18 4.25 9.81
CA VAL A 345 7.63 5.13 8.72
C VAL A 345 7.56 4.41 7.39
N TYR A 346 7.35 5.19 6.32
CA TYR A 346 7.45 4.81 4.92
C TYR A 346 8.55 5.67 4.29
N ILE A 347 9.60 5.01 3.82
CA ILE A 347 10.75 5.61 3.14
C ILE A 347 10.51 5.45 1.63
N PRO A 348 10.25 6.54 0.87
CA PRO A 348 9.92 6.50 -0.56
C PRO A 348 11.16 6.26 -1.43
N VAL A 349 11.78 5.10 -1.29
CA VAL A 349 13.02 4.77 -2.03
C VAL A 349 12.84 4.83 -3.54
N GLY A 350 11.66 4.51 -4.09
CA GLY A 350 11.39 4.64 -5.53
C GLY A 350 11.44 6.08 -6.06
N ILE A 351 11.40 7.08 -5.17
CA ILE A 351 11.49 8.51 -5.48
C ILE A 351 12.90 9.01 -5.14
N ASP A 352 13.35 8.76 -3.90
CA ASP A 352 14.55 9.36 -3.32
C ASP A 352 15.85 8.57 -3.58
N ASN A 353 15.78 7.29 -3.95
CA ASN A 353 16.93 6.50 -4.37
C ASN A 353 16.57 5.51 -5.49
N LYS A 354 16.82 5.90 -6.74
CA LYS A 354 16.44 5.08 -7.91
C LYS A 354 17.40 3.92 -8.20
N ASP A 355 18.52 3.83 -7.49
CA ASP A 355 19.50 2.76 -7.69
C ASP A 355 19.11 1.51 -6.87
N GLN A 356 18.64 0.46 -7.57
CA GLN A 356 18.22 -0.77 -6.92
C GLN A 356 19.38 -1.49 -6.22
N GLU A 357 20.60 -1.39 -6.74
CA GLU A 357 21.75 -2.09 -6.17
C GLU A 357 22.09 -1.55 -4.78
N SER A 358 22.14 -0.23 -4.61
CA SER A 358 22.33 0.36 -3.28
C SER A 358 21.18 0.09 -2.32
N ILE A 359 19.92 0.06 -2.78
CA ILE A 359 18.79 -0.33 -1.91
C ILE A 359 18.94 -1.78 -1.43
N ILE A 360 19.26 -2.71 -2.34
CA ILE A 360 19.47 -4.13 -2.02
C ILE A 360 20.62 -4.28 -1.02
N GLN A 361 21.74 -3.60 -1.26
CA GLN A 361 22.88 -3.60 -0.35
C GLN A 361 22.52 -3.04 1.03
N GLY A 362 21.85 -1.87 1.08
CA GLY A 362 21.42 -1.25 2.33
C GLY A 362 20.49 -2.15 3.15
N LEU A 363 19.57 -2.86 2.49
CA LEU A 363 18.69 -3.84 3.14
C LEU A 363 19.48 -5.08 3.61
N GLN A 364 20.37 -5.63 2.78
CA GLN A 364 21.23 -6.76 3.16
C GLN A 364 22.08 -6.42 4.39
N GLU A 365 22.71 -5.24 4.42
CA GLU A 365 23.49 -4.77 5.56
C GLU A 365 22.62 -4.55 6.79
N PHE A 366 21.41 -4.01 6.62
CA PHE A 366 20.48 -3.83 7.74
C PHE A 366 20.05 -5.17 8.34
N PHE A 367 19.64 -6.14 7.52
CA PHE A 367 19.20 -7.45 7.99
C PHE A 367 20.33 -8.25 8.65
N SER A 368 21.54 -8.25 8.08
CA SER A 368 22.68 -8.98 8.65
C SER A 368 23.12 -8.53 10.04
N ARG A 369 22.74 -7.32 10.47
CA ARG A 369 23.00 -6.78 11.81
C ARG A 369 22.00 -7.26 12.86
N HIS A 370 20.91 -7.91 12.46
CA HIS A 370 19.80 -8.27 13.32
C HIS A 370 19.59 -9.78 13.31
N GLU A 371 20.17 -10.49 14.27
CA GLU A 371 20.01 -11.95 14.41
C GLU A 371 18.55 -12.40 14.57
N SER A 372 17.68 -11.51 15.04
CA SER A 372 16.24 -11.75 15.13
C SER A 372 15.55 -11.84 13.76
N MET A 373 16.17 -11.33 12.70
CA MET A 373 15.62 -11.31 11.35
C MET A 373 16.16 -12.51 10.55
N ASP A 374 15.30 -13.44 10.16
CA ASP A 374 15.71 -14.61 9.35
C ASP A 374 15.80 -14.26 7.86
N VAL A 375 16.72 -13.35 7.52
CA VAL A 375 16.99 -12.88 6.16
C VAL A 375 18.49 -13.02 5.88
N ARG A 376 18.88 -14.18 5.34
CA ARG A 376 20.30 -14.48 5.06
C ARG A 376 20.80 -13.78 3.80
N ASP A 377 20.01 -13.82 2.74
CA ASP A 377 20.35 -13.29 1.42
C ASP A 377 19.16 -12.52 0.84
N TYR A 378 19.13 -11.21 1.08
CA TYR A 378 18.09 -10.33 0.58
C TYR A 378 18.21 -10.12 -0.94
N ARG A 379 19.43 -10.14 -1.49
CA ARG A 379 19.65 -10.05 -2.93
C ARG A 379 18.94 -11.20 -3.65
N HIS A 380 19.13 -12.42 -3.17
CA HIS A 380 18.45 -13.58 -3.73
C HIS A 380 16.91 -13.46 -3.67
N ILE A 381 16.36 -12.91 -2.58
CA ILE A 381 14.92 -12.63 -2.48
C ILE A 381 14.48 -11.67 -3.60
N PHE A 382 15.18 -10.55 -3.77
CA PHE A 382 14.83 -9.56 -4.78
C PHE A 382 14.97 -10.10 -6.20
N GLU A 383 16.09 -10.77 -6.51
CA GLU A 383 16.34 -11.36 -7.83
C GLU A 383 15.31 -12.44 -8.17
N THR A 384 14.95 -13.29 -7.19
CA THR A 384 13.89 -14.30 -7.38
C THR A 384 12.57 -13.66 -7.82
N LEU A 385 12.22 -12.53 -7.21
CA LEU A 385 10.98 -11.82 -7.49
C LEU A 385 11.02 -11.04 -8.81
N PHE A 386 12.10 -10.31 -9.07
CA PHE A 386 12.11 -9.24 -10.08
C PHE A 386 13.22 -9.33 -11.14
N LEU A 387 14.06 -10.36 -11.13
CA LEU A 387 15.05 -10.57 -12.17
C LEU A 387 14.63 -11.71 -13.11
N ASP A 388 14.52 -11.41 -14.41
CA ASP A 388 14.25 -12.38 -15.48
C ASP A 388 15.41 -12.34 -16.50
N GLY A 389 16.37 -13.26 -16.34
CA GLY A 389 17.67 -13.15 -17.01
C GLY A 389 18.41 -11.89 -16.54
N ASP A 390 18.74 -11.00 -17.46
CA ASP A 390 19.35 -9.70 -17.14
C ASP A 390 18.31 -8.56 -17.03
N LYS A 391 17.01 -8.88 -17.18
CA LYS A 391 15.95 -7.88 -17.24
C LYS A 391 15.31 -7.68 -15.87
N LEU A 392 15.34 -6.43 -15.40
CA LEU A 392 14.61 -6.01 -14.22
C LEU A 392 13.10 -5.85 -14.53
N THR A 393 12.26 -6.52 -13.74
CA THR A 393 10.80 -6.60 -13.90
C THR A 393 10.01 -5.94 -12.77
N GLY A 394 10.70 -5.28 -11.84
CA GLY A 394 10.09 -4.44 -10.80
C GLY A 394 11.14 -3.74 -9.97
N ILE A 395 10.69 -2.84 -9.09
CA ILE A 395 11.54 -2.02 -8.23
C ILE A 395 11.01 -1.97 -6.81
N HIS A 396 11.87 -1.59 -5.87
CA HIS A 396 11.42 -1.11 -4.56
C HIS A 396 10.68 0.22 -4.73
N HIS A 397 9.49 0.31 -4.14
CA HIS A 397 8.73 1.55 -4.09
C HIS A 397 8.87 2.23 -2.72
N PHE A 398 8.48 1.53 -1.65
CA PHE A 398 8.65 1.98 -0.27
C PHE A 398 9.38 0.93 0.56
N ILE A 399 10.19 1.39 1.51
CA ILE A 399 10.64 0.58 2.65
C ILE A 399 9.95 1.11 3.90
N THR A 400 9.25 0.24 4.62
CA THR A 400 8.61 0.63 5.88
C THR A 400 9.34 0.07 7.08
N PHE A 401 9.31 0.83 8.18
CA PHE A 401 9.96 0.44 9.42
C PHE A 401 9.13 0.81 10.63
N SER A 402 9.06 -0.12 11.59
CA SER A 402 8.63 0.14 12.96
C SER A 402 9.49 -0.73 13.89
N TYR A 403 9.53 -0.41 15.18
CA TYR A 403 10.32 -1.16 16.14
C TYR A 403 9.46 -1.60 17.33
N LYS A 404 9.46 -2.91 17.59
CA LYS A 404 8.81 -3.51 18.77
C LYS A 404 9.89 -4.06 19.70
N SER A 405 9.96 -5.38 19.88
CA SER A 405 11.10 -6.08 20.47
C SER A 405 12.25 -6.28 19.48
N HIS A 406 11.99 -6.09 18.20
CA HIS A 406 12.94 -6.17 17.09
C HIS A 406 12.44 -5.29 15.93
N PRO A 407 13.26 -5.07 14.88
CA PRO A 407 12.80 -4.42 13.67
C PRO A 407 11.59 -5.15 13.06
N TYR A 408 10.64 -4.36 12.56
CA TYR A 408 9.56 -4.80 11.70
C TYR A 408 9.71 -4.03 10.39
N VAL A 409 10.12 -4.72 9.33
CA VAL A 409 10.44 -4.11 8.03
C VAL A 409 9.46 -4.63 6.99
N THR A 410 9.01 -3.78 6.06
CA THR A 410 8.38 -4.28 4.84
C THR A 410 8.96 -3.58 3.64
N CYS A 411 9.33 -4.36 2.64
CA CYS A 411 9.65 -3.88 1.31
C CYS A 411 8.38 -3.93 0.46
N TYR A 412 7.92 -2.76 -0.01
CA TYR A 412 6.88 -2.62 -1.01
C TYR A 412 7.54 -2.57 -2.38
N TYR A 413 7.01 -3.37 -3.30
CA TYR A 413 7.55 -3.52 -4.63
C TYR A 413 6.49 -3.17 -5.66
N LYS A 414 6.94 -2.45 -6.68
CA LYS A 414 6.13 -2.10 -7.84
C LYS A 414 6.63 -2.89 -9.05
N PRO A 415 5.83 -3.80 -9.62
CA PRO A 415 6.20 -4.48 -10.86
C PRO A 415 6.22 -3.50 -12.04
N HIS A 416 7.06 -3.79 -13.03
CA HIS A 416 7.06 -3.07 -14.30
C HIS A 416 5.84 -3.49 -15.13
N VAL A 417 4.95 -2.54 -15.38
CA VAL A 417 3.81 -2.74 -16.27
C VAL A 417 4.17 -2.16 -17.63
N VAL A 418 4.29 -3.04 -18.63
CA VAL A 418 4.58 -2.63 -20.02
C VAL A 418 3.25 -2.43 -20.75
N PRO A 419 2.93 -1.21 -21.22
CA PRO A 419 1.71 -0.97 -21.99
C PRO A 419 1.68 -1.77 -23.29
N VAL A 420 0.49 -2.15 -23.74
CA VAL A 420 0.27 -2.86 -25.01
C VAL A 420 -0.44 -1.98 -26.03
N PRO A 421 -0.31 -2.21 -27.35
CA PRO A 421 -1.12 -1.52 -28.35
C PRO A 421 -2.62 -1.72 -28.08
N ALA A 422 -3.43 -0.66 -28.21
CA ALA A 422 -4.87 -0.71 -27.91
C ALA A 422 -5.61 -1.82 -28.69
N LYS A 423 -5.24 -2.06 -29.96
CA LYS A 423 -5.78 -3.13 -30.80
C LYS A 423 -5.67 -4.52 -30.18
N GLU A 424 -4.62 -4.77 -29.37
CA GLU A 424 -4.43 -6.07 -28.72
C GLU A 424 -5.51 -6.32 -27.67
N LEU A 425 -6.13 -5.28 -27.11
CA LEU A 425 -7.20 -5.38 -26.12
C LEU A 425 -8.58 -5.52 -26.78
N GLU A 426 -8.74 -5.05 -28.02
CA GLU A 426 -10.00 -5.10 -28.79
C GLU A 426 -10.22 -6.44 -29.53
N GLU A 427 -9.14 -7.09 -29.96
CA GLU A 427 -9.24 -8.38 -30.64
C GLU A 427 -9.89 -9.44 -29.71
N SER A 428 -10.93 -10.13 -30.15
CA SER A 428 -11.45 -11.27 -29.38
C SER A 428 -10.45 -12.43 -29.45
N ASP A 429 -10.21 -13.15 -28.34
CA ASP A 429 -9.44 -14.41 -28.31
C ASP A 429 -10.11 -15.55 -29.12
N VAL A 430 -11.19 -15.25 -29.86
CA VAL A 430 -11.81 -16.12 -30.87
C VAL A 430 -10.89 -16.20 -32.09
N LYS A 431 -9.73 -16.85 -31.93
CA LYS A 431 -9.23 -17.70 -33.02
C LYS A 431 -10.18 -18.89 -33.12
N VAL A 432 -11.22 -18.68 -33.92
CA VAL A 432 -11.71 -19.61 -34.93
C VAL A 432 -11.16 -21.03 -34.75
N PHE A 433 -11.86 -21.85 -33.96
CA PHE A 433 -11.85 -23.30 -34.16
C PHE A 433 -12.60 -23.60 -35.47
N SER A 434 -12.01 -23.22 -36.60
CA SER A 434 -12.43 -23.69 -37.92
C SER A 434 -11.20 -23.89 -38.81
N LYS A 435 -10.59 -25.06 -38.74
CA LYS A 435 -10.79 -26.15 -39.72
C LYS A 435 -10.02 -27.38 -39.28
#